data_AF-A0A090LM70-F1
#
_entry.id   AF-A0A090LM70-F1
#
_cell.length_a   1.000
_cell.length_b   1.000
_cell.length_c   1.000
_cell.angle_alpha   90.00
_cell.angle_beta   90.00
_cell.angle_gamma   90.00
#
_symmetry.space_group_name_H-M   'P 1'
#
loop_
_entity.id
_entity.type
_entity.pdbx_description
1 polymer ?
#
loop_
_entity_poly.entity_id
_entity_poly.type
_entity_poly.pdbx_seq_one_letter_code
_entity_poly.pdbx_strand_id
1 'polypeptide(L)'
;MSSMKTRNKAIKREHRERPQIKERANLGLLEKKKDWIKRARDFQEKRDKIRELREVALSKNPDEFYHHMIRSQIGRDGIHRDFDMDQVLGKDAKDSERNLKKDLCYVTFKLVNEKKKIDKLKGSLHLATIGRPINKRIVYQDDSDDDGLIGIVEESKVSLPDSSQKLHEMNESYKLLAEKIKKVKELEIVKRKLEKLLHK
;
A
#
# COMPACT_ATOMS: atom_id res chain seq x y z
N MET A 1 21.16 -52.44 22.15
CA MET A 1 20.45 -52.13 23.42
C MET A 1 21.48 -51.82 24.49
N SER A 2 21.48 -50.62 25.08
CA SER A 2 22.38 -50.27 26.20
C SER A 2 21.85 -50.90 27.50
N SER A 3 22.06 -52.21 27.65
CA SER A 3 21.68 -52.98 28.83
C SER A 3 22.80 -52.93 29.88
N MET A 4 22.73 -51.93 30.75
CA MET A 4 23.06 -52.00 32.18
C MET A 4 22.92 -50.60 32.79
N LYS A 5 21.90 -50.45 33.63
CA LYS A 5 21.82 -49.57 34.81
C LYS A 5 22.50 -48.21 34.67
N THR A 6 21.72 -47.16 34.41
CA THR A 6 21.72 -45.86 35.13
C THR A 6 23.01 -45.38 35.83
N ARG A 7 24.19 -45.67 35.31
CA ARG A 7 25.47 -45.35 35.93
C ARG A 7 26.08 -44.17 35.22
N ASN A 8 25.99 -43.08 35.95
CA ASN A 8 26.71 -41.82 35.82
C ASN A 8 26.13 -40.90 34.75
N LYS A 9 24.93 -40.36 35.04
CA LYS A 9 24.39 -39.16 34.38
C LYS A 9 25.42 -38.01 34.32
N ALA A 10 26.36 -37.98 35.28
CA ALA A 10 27.52 -37.08 35.31
C ALA A 10 28.55 -37.31 34.18
N ILE A 11 28.75 -38.55 33.70
CA ILE A 11 29.66 -38.87 32.58
C ILE A 11 29.00 -38.53 31.23
N LYS A 12 27.68 -38.71 31.14
CA LYS A 12 26.88 -38.33 29.96
C LYS A 12 26.46 -36.85 29.98
N ARG A 13 27.14 -36.00 30.75
CA ARG A 13 26.83 -34.57 30.77
C ARG A 13 27.09 -33.97 29.39
N GLU A 14 26.14 -33.18 28.92
CA GLU A 14 26.32 -32.44 27.68
C GLU A 14 27.39 -31.36 27.89
N HIS A 15 28.42 -31.37 27.05
CA HIS A 15 29.44 -30.33 27.06
C HIS A 15 28.92 -29.11 26.30
N ARG A 16 28.65 -28.03 27.03
CA ARG A 16 28.23 -26.75 26.44
C ARG A 16 29.40 -26.06 25.73
N GLU A 17 29.11 -25.43 24.61
CA GLU A 17 30.08 -24.65 23.86
C GLU A 17 30.33 -23.28 24.53
N ARG A 18 31.56 -22.77 24.43
CA ARG A 18 31.95 -21.47 25.01
C ARG A 18 31.61 -20.30 24.06
N PRO A 19 31.17 -19.15 24.60
CA PRO A 19 30.91 -17.94 23.81
C PRO A 19 32.20 -17.23 23.34
N GLN A 20 32.04 -16.18 22.54
CA GLN A 20 33.11 -15.25 22.15
C GLN A 20 33.59 -14.41 23.35
N ILE A 21 34.86 -14.00 23.36
CA ILE A 21 35.42 -13.10 24.39
C ILE A 21 34.77 -11.72 24.28
N LYS A 22 34.42 -11.10 25.41
CA LYS A 22 33.69 -9.81 25.46
C LYS A 22 34.38 -8.68 24.68
N GLU A 23 35.71 -8.57 24.78
CA GLU A 23 36.51 -7.58 24.06
C GLU A 23 36.43 -7.74 22.53
N ARG A 24 36.16 -8.97 22.05
CA ARG A 24 36.05 -9.32 20.63
C ARG A 24 34.61 -9.54 20.18
N ALA A 25 33.62 -9.13 20.98
CA ALA A 25 32.21 -9.28 20.64
C ALA A 25 31.84 -8.50 19.37
N ASN A 26 32.58 -7.43 19.05
CA ASN A 26 32.46 -6.66 17.81
C ASN A 26 32.70 -7.48 16.52
N LEU A 27 33.49 -8.57 16.58
CA LEU A 27 33.75 -9.45 15.43
C LEU A 27 32.64 -10.46 15.16
N GLY A 28 31.59 -10.47 15.99
CA GLY A 28 30.48 -11.41 15.89
C GLY A 28 30.76 -12.76 16.56
N LEU A 29 30.03 -13.78 16.13
CA LEU A 29 30.06 -15.11 16.74
C LEU A 29 31.41 -15.81 16.47
N LEU A 30 31.96 -16.44 17.50
CA LEU A 30 33.18 -17.26 17.37
C LEU A 30 32.85 -18.58 16.66
N GLU A 31 33.21 -18.68 15.39
CA GLU A 31 33.04 -19.91 14.59
C GLU A 31 33.66 -21.12 15.29
N LYS A 32 32.92 -22.24 15.29
CA LYS A 32 33.40 -23.53 15.80
C LYS A 32 33.64 -24.51 14.65
N LYS A 33 34.17 -25.70 14.97
CA LYS A 33 34.48 -26.72 13.96
C LYS A 33 33.28 -27.04 13.06
N LYS A 34 32.07 -27.12 13.62
CA LYS A 34 30.84 -27.36 12.86
C LYS A 34 30.55 -26.26 11.82
N ASP A 35 30.80 -25.00 12.17
CA ASP A 35 30.58 -23.85 11.30
C ASP A 35 31.66 -23.79 10.22
N TRP A 36 32.92 -24.03 10.61
CA TRP A 36 34.04 -24.16 9.66
C TRP A 36 33.78 -25.26 8.63
N ILE A 37 33.27 -26.43 9.03
CA ILE A 37 32.95 -27.52 8.08
C ILE A 37 31.90 -27.06 7.07
N LYS A 38 30.84 -26.37 7.53
CA LYS A 38 29.79 -25.84 6.63
C LYS A 38 30.36 -24.82 5.66
N ARG A 39 31.17 -23.88 6.16
CA ARG A 39 31.83 -22.85 5.35
C ARG A 39 32.81 -23.44 4.33
N ALA A 40 33.61 -24.43 4.74
CA ALA A 40 34.55 -25.10 3.84
C ALA A 40 33.83 -25.88 2.74
N ARG A 41 32.70 -26.54 3.06
CA ARG A 41 31.88 -27.25 2.07
C ARG A 41 31.25 -26.28 1.07
N ASP A 42 30.63 -25.19 1.54
CA ASP A 42 30.07 -24.15 0.69
C ASP A 42 31.11 -23.53 -0.26
N PHE A 43 32.31 -23.23 0.26
CA PHE A 43 33.41 -22.74 -0.57
C PHE A 43 33.84 -23.77 -1.63
N GLN A 44 33.93 -25.04 -1.25
CA GLN A 44 34.31 -26.11 -2.16
C GLN A 44 33.28 -26.30 -3.27
N GLU A 45 31.99 -26.31 -2.94
CA GLU A 45 30.89 -26.40 -3.90
C GLU A 45 30.91 -25.24 -4.89
N LYS A 46 31.08 -24.00 -4.41
CA LYS A 46 31.20 -22.80 -5.27
C LYS A 46 32.42 -22.86 -6.18
N ARG A 47 33.58 -23.26 -5.63
CA ARG A 47 34.82 -23.41 -6.41
C ARG A 47 34.64 -24.43 -7.53
N ASP A 48 34.05 -25.58 -7.21
CA ASP A 48 33.84 -26.65 -8.17
C ASP A 48 32.84 -26.23 -9.25
N LYS A 49 31.77 -25.49 -8.88
CA LYS A 49 30.81 -24.94 -9.85
C LYS A 49 31.44 -23.91 -10.79
N ILE A 50 32.29 -23.02 -10.27
CA ILE A 50 33.01 -22.03 -11.10
C ILE A 50 33.94 -22.73 -12.09
N ARG A 51 34.61 -23.82 -11.68
CA ARG A 51 35.46 -24.61 -12.59
C ARG A 51 34.64 -25.24 -13.71
N GLU A 52 33.51 -25.88 -13.39
CA GLU A 52 32.60 -26.45 -14.39
C GLU A 52 32.12 -25.38 -15.39
N LEU A 53 31.68 -24.22 -14.90
CA LEU A 53 31.25 -23.11 -15.76
C LEU A 53 32.36 -22.58 -16.66
N ARG A 54 33.62 -22.57 -16.19
CA ARG A 54 34.79 -22.20 -17.00
C ARG A 54 35.05 -23.20 -18.11
N GLU A 55 34.96 -24.50 -17.82
CA GLU A 55 35.11 -25.56 -18.83
C GLU A 55 34.04 -25.45 -19.91
N VAL A 56 32.78 -25.25 -19.51
CA VAL A 56 31.66 -25.01 -20.45
C VAL A 56 31.87 -23.74 -21.29
N ALA A 57 32.36 -22.66 -20.68
CA ALA A 57 32.64 -21.42 -21.40
C ALA A 57 33.79 -21.57 -22.41
N LEU A 58 34.80 -22.40 -22.10
CA LEU A 58 35.93 -22.68 -22.99
C LEU A 58 35.54 -23.60 -24.15
N SER A 59 34.61 -24.53 -23.94
CA SER A 59 34.13 -25.46 -24.98
C SER A 59 32.97 -24.92 -25.81
N LYS A 60 32.58 -23.65 -25.62
CA LYS A 60 31.47 -23.02 -26.33
C LYS A 60 31.70 -22.95 -27.84
N ASN A 61 30.72 -23.39 -28.63
CA ASN A 61 30.74 -23.24 -30.08
C ASN A 61 30.28 -21.82 -30.47
N PRO A 62 31.07 -21.03 -31.21
CA PRO A 62 30.67 -19.69 -31.64
C PRO A 62 29.44 -19.67 -32.56
N ASP A 63 29.18 -20.76 -33.28
CA ASP A 63 28.09 -20.86 -34.26
C ASP A 63 26.81 -21.46 -33.67
N GLU A 64 26.74 -21.70 -32.36
CA GLU A 64 25.56 -22.28 -31.73
C GLU A 64 24.36 -21.31 -31.78
N PHE A 65 23.21 -21.83 -32.21
CA PHE A 65 21.97 -21.06 -32.26
C PHE A 65 20.84 -21.78 -31.51
N TYR A 66 20.26 -21.06 -30.55
CA TYR A 66 19.04 -21.46 -29.86
C TYR A 66 17.93 -20.49 -30.21
N HIS A 67 16.71 -20.99 -30.48
CA HIS A 67 15.54 -20.14 -30.80
C HIS A 67 15.26 -19.05 -29.75
N HIS A 68 15.64 -19.28 -28.49
CA HIS A 68 15.51 -18.29 -27.40
C HIS A 68 16.41 -17.07 -27.58
N MET A 69 17.49 -17.16 -28.38
CA MET A 69 18.34 -16.01 -28.73
C MET A 69 17.58 -14.94 -29.54
N ILE A 70 16.45 -15.29 -30.19
CA ILE A 70 15.59 -14.30 -30.85
C ILE A 70 14.88 -13.41 -29.82
N ARG A 71 14.55 -13.98 -28.66
CA ARG A 71 13.80 -13.34 -27.57
C ARG A 71 14.69 -12.85 -26.44
N SER A 72 16.00 -12.84 -26.63
CA SER A 72 16.95 -12.38 -25.62
C SER A 72 18.13 -11.66 -26.26
N GLN A 73 18.78 -10.79 -25.49
CA GLN A 73 19.95 -10.04 -25.95
C GLN A 73 21.05 -10.05 -24.89
N ILE A 74 22.28 -9.96 -25.36
CA ILE A 74 23.45 -9.73 -24.51
C ILE A 74 23.66 -8.21 -24.48
N GLY A 75 23.60 -7.61 -23.29
CA GLY A 75 23.86 -6.18 -23.12
C GLY A 75 25.31 -5.81 -23.43
N ARG A 76 25.60 -4.50 -23.53
CA ARG A 76 26.99 -4.00 -23.73
C ARG A 76 27.95 -4.41 -22.60
N ASP A 77 27.39 -4.74 -21.44
CA ASP A 77 28.07 -5.27 -20.25
C ASP A 77 28.30 -6.79 -20.30
N GLY A 78 27.87 -7.47 -21.36
CA GLY A 78 28.04 -8.92 -21.52
C GLY A 78 27.03 -9.78 -20.75
N ILE A 79 26.02 -9.16 -20.12
CA ILE A 79 24.99 -9.87 -19.34
C ILE A 79 23.79 -10.20 -20.23
N HIS A 80 23.39 -11.47 -20.23
CA HIS A 80 22.19 -11.96 -20.91
C HIS A 80 20.92 -11.42 -20.24
N ARG A 81 20.00 -10.89 -21.04
CA ARG A 81 18.70 -10.39 -20.61
C ARG A 81 17.65 -10.87 -21.59
N ASP A 82 16.53 -11.33 -21.07
CA ASP A 82 15.36 -11.63 -21.89
C ASP A 82 14.67 -10.34 -22.34
N PHE A 83 14.19 -10.33 -23.58
CA PHE A 83 13.30 -9.27 -24.05
C PHE A 83 11.92 -9.47 -23.43
N ASP A 84 11.36 -8.37 -22.94
CA ASP A 84 9.94 -8.30 -22.69
C ASP A 84 9.23 -8.20 -24.04
N MET A 85 8.73 -9.32 -24.54
CA MET A 85 8.08 -9.39 -25.86
C MET A 85 6.88 -8.46 -25.94
N ASP A 86 6.22 -8.15 -24.81
CA ASP A 86 5.09 -7.22 -24.74
C ASP A 86 5.53 -5.77 -25.03
N GLN A 87 6.80 -5.43 -24.76
CA GLN A 87 7.37 -4.12 -25.09
C GLN A 87 7.82 -4.03 -26.55
N VAL A 88 8.34 -5.13 -27.11
CA VAL A 88 8.91 -5.16 -28.48
C VAL A 88 7.82 -5.28 -29.54
N LEU A 89 6.87 -6.20 -29.36
CA LEU A 89 5.75 -6.39 -30.31
C LEU A 89 4.67 -5.33 -30.14
N GLY A 90 4.72 -4.57 -29.04
CA GLY A 90 3.63 -3.74 -28.56
C GLY A 90 2.51 -4.62 -28.01
N LYS A 91 1.87 -4.17 -26.93
CA LYS A 91 0.62 -4.79 -26.49
C LYS A 91 -0.39 -4.66 -27.63
N ASP A 92 -1.10 -5.74 -27.94
CA ASP A 92 -2.21 -5.70 -28.90
C ASP A 92 -3.09 -4.49 -28.58
N ALA A 93 -3.17 -3.54 -29.52
CA ALA A 93 -3.87 -2.28 -29.30
C ALA A 93 -5.32 -2.52 -28.86
N LYS A 94 -5.94 -3.59 -29.39
CA LYS A 94 -7.27 -4.06 -29.03
C LYS A 94 -7.38 -4.55 -27.59
N ASP A 95 -6.37 -5.26 -27.08
CA ASP A 95 -6.38 -5.74 -25.68
C ASP A 95 -6.12 -4.60 -24.70
N SER A 96 -5.24 -3.66 -25.07
CA SER A 96 -5.03 -2.44 -24.30
C SER A 96 -6.31 -1.61 -24.21
N GLU A 97 -7.01 -1.40 -25.33
CA GLU A 97 -8.30 -0.71 -25.39
C GLU A 97 -9.38 -1.45 -24.57
N ARG A 98 -9.45 -2.78 -24.70
CA ARG A 98 -10.41 -3.60 -23.92
C ARG A 98 -10.15 -3.49 -22.42
N ASN A 99 -8.90 -3.48 -21.99
CA ASN A 99 -8.54 -3.32 -20.58
C ASN A 99 -8.88 -1.92 -20.07
N LEU A 100 -8.57 -0.87 -20.86
CA LEU A 100 -8.98 0.50 -20.53
C LEU A 100 -10.50 0.65 -20.41
N LYS A 101 -11.30 -0.02 -21.26
CA LYS A 101 -12.78 -0.04 -21.15
C LYS A 101 -13.25 -0.70 -19.86
N LYS A 102 -12.62 -1.80 -19.42
CA LYS A 102 -12.95 -2.46 -18.14
C LYS A 102 -12.64 -1.54 -16.96
N ASP A 103 -11.47 -0.89 -16.98
CA ASP A 103 -11.05 0.04 -15.93
C ASP A 103 -12.00 1.25 -15.86
N LEU A 104 -12.39 1.79 -17.02
CA LEU A 104 -13.37 2.86 -17.10
C LEU A 104 -14.72 2.45 -16.48
N CYS A 105 -15.22 1.25 -16.79
CA CYS A 105 -16.43 0.70 -16.21
C CYS A 105 -16.33 0.55 -14.68
N TYR A 106 -15.18 0.10 -14.17
CA TYR A 106 -14.96 -0.02 -12.74
C TYR A 106 -14.96 1.35 -12.04
N VAL A 107 -14.26 2.33 -12.60
CA VAL A 107 -14.18 3.70 -12.05
C VAL A 107 -15.55 4.38 -12.08
N THR A 108 -16.33 4.23 -13.15
CA THR A 108 -17.70 4.78 -13.22
C THR A 108 -18.61 4.14 -12.18
N PHE A 109 -18.57 2.82 -12.02
CA PHE A 109 -19.30 2.11 -10.97
C PHE A 109 -18.94 2.63 -9.57
N LYS A 110 -17.64 2.77 -9.27
CA LYS A 110 -17.18 3.29 -7.97
C LYS A 110 -17.63 4.72 -7.73
N LEU A 111 -17.59 5.57 -8.75
CA LEU A 111 -18.05 6.96 -8.68
C LEU A 111 -19.55 7.02 -8.35
N VAL A 112 -20.39 6.24 -9.05
CA VAL A 112 -21.84 6.18 -8.76
C VAL A 112 -22.09 5.70 -7.33
N ASN A 113 -21.36 4.67 -6.87
CA ASN A 113 -21.51 4.15 -5.52
C ASN A 113 -21.12 5.19 -4.45
N GLU A 114 -20.00 5.91 -4.63
CA GLU A 114 -19.62 6.97 -3.69
C GLU A 114 -20.59 8.16 -3.72
N LYS A 115 -21.12 8.55 -4.89
CA LYS A 115 -22.19 9.58 -4.98
C LYS A 115 -23.43 9.17 -4.19
N LYS A 116 -23.92 7.93 -4.36
CA LYS A 116 -25.05 7.40 -3.56
C LYS A 116 -24.78 7.40 -2.05
N LYS A 117 -23.54 7.06 -1.64
CA LYS A 117 -23.15 7.11 -0.22
C LYS A 117 -23.12 8.55 0.31
N ILE A 118 -22.64 9.51 -0.48
CA ILE A 118 -22.67 10.94 -0.15
C ILE A 118 -24.12 11.40 0.02
N ASP A 119 -25.01 11.06 -0.92
CA ASP A 119 -26.42 11.47 -0.86
C ASP A 119 -27.13 10.89 0.38
N LYS A 120 -26.87 9.62 0.71
CA LYS A 120 -27.38 8.99 1.93
C LYS A 120 -26.86 9.68 3.20
N LEU A 121 -25.58 10.01 3.25
CA LEU A 121 -24.98 10.73 4.39
C LEU A 121 -25.53 12.16 4.51
N LYS A 122 -25.65 12.88 3.40
CA LYS A 122 -26.27 14.23 3.37
C LYS A 122 -27.73 14.20 3.80
N GLY A 123 -28.49 13.17 3.42
CA GLY A 123 -29.88 13.01 3.83
C GLY A 123 -30.05 12.68 5.32
N SER A 124 -29.11 11.94 5.91
CA SER A 124 -29.11 11.64 7.35
C SER A 124 -28.55 12.80 8.20
N LEU A 125 -27.67 13.61 7.63
CA LEU A 125 -26.99 14.68 8.34
C LEU A 125 -27.74 15.99 8.14
N HIS A 126 -28.57 16.35 9.12
CA HIS A 126 -29.19 17.67 9.14
C HIS A 126 -28.08 18.72 9.28
N LEU A 127 -27.75 19.42 8.19
CA LEU A 127 -26.71 20.47 8.06
C LEU A 127 -26.96 21.71 8.96
N ALA A 128 -27.67 21.55 10.07
CA ALA A 128 -28.15 22.60 10.95
C ALA A 128 -27.03 23.39 11.64
N THR A 129 -25.79 22.91 11.65
CA THR A 129 -24.67 23.57 12.33
C THR A 129 -23.63 24.15 11.39
N ILE A 130 -23.55 23.72 10.13
CA ILE A 130 -22.52 24.14 9.19
C ILE A 130 -23.11 25.09 8.14
N GLY A 131 -22.66 26.34 8.17
CA GLY A 131 -23.01 27.34 7.16
C GLY A 131 -24.38 27.97 7.35
N ARG A 132 -24.83 28.20 8.59
CA ARG A 132 -26.00 29.06 8.84
C ARG A 132 -25.73 30.45 8.26
N PRO A 133 -26.49 30.96 7.26
CA PRO A 133 -26.86 32.36 7.35
C PRO A 133 -27.67 32.44 8.65
N ILE A 134 -27.22 33.26 9.59
CA ILE A 134 -28.02 33.59 10.77
C ILE A 134 -29.23 34.33 10.21
N ASN A 135 -30.30 33.61 9.86
CA ASN A 135 -31.59 34.21 9.55
C ASN A 135 -31.95 35.02 10.79
N LYS A 136 -31.86 36.35 10.70
CA LYS A 136 -32.16 37.25 11.79
C LYS A 136 -33.65 37.08 12.11
N ARG A 137 -33.96 36.57 13.30
CA ARG A 137 -35.33 36.55 13.80
C ARG A 137 -35.64 37.97 14.27
N ILE A 138 -36.56 38.64 13.58
CA ILE A 138 -37.07 39.95 13.98
C ILE A 138 -38.34 39.70 14.78
N VAL A 139 -38.39 40.18 16.02
CA VAL A 139 -39.59 40.17 16.85
C VAL A 139 -40.06 41.62 16.99
N TYR A 140 -41.35 41.84 16.78
CA TYR A 140 -41.99 43.13 16.96
C TYR A 140 -42.69 43.11 18.32
N GLN A 141 -42.41 44.11 19.15
CA GLN A 141 -43.02 44.28 20.47
C GLN A 141 -43.85 45.57 20.44
N ASP A 142 -45.08 45.46 20.92
CA ASP A 142 -46.09 46.54 20.88
C ASP A 142 -46.11 47.23 22.25
N ASP A 143 -45.11 48.08 22.51
CA ASP A 143 -45.09 48.95 23.68
C ASP A 143 -45.66 50.31 23.24
N SER A 144 -46.88 50.63 23.68
CA SER A 144 -47.59 51.84 23.27
C SER A 144 -46.89 53.10 23.78
N ASP A 145 -46.57 54.01 22.85
CA ASP A 145 -46.53 55.48 22.96
C ASP A 145 -45.53 56.13 21.97
N ASP A 146 -44.93 55.37 21.04
CA ASP A 146 -44.07 55.93 19.98
C ASP A 146 -44.39 55.28 18.61
N ASP A 147 -44.62 56.09 17.56
CA ASP A 147 -45.10 55.66 16.23
C ASP A 147 -44.03 54.95 15.36
N GLY A 148 -42.91 54.56 15.97
CA GLY A 148 -41.78 53.92 15.30
C GLY A 148 -41.79 52.39 15.46
N LEU A 149 -42.06 51.65 14.37
CA LEU A 149 -41.86 50.20 14.31
C LEU A 149 -40.36 49.84 14.42
N ILE A 150 -39.86 49.61 15.64
CA ILE A 150 -38.48 49.16 15.89
C ILE A 150 -38.47 47.64 16.00
N GLY A 151 -38.01 46.94 14.96
CA GLY A 151 -37.79 45.50 15.00
C GLY A 151 -36.57 45.16 15.85
N ILE A 152 -36.76 44.49 16.99
CA ILE A 152 -35.65 44.01 17.83
C ILE A 152 -35.11 42.72 17.20
N VAL A 153 -33.82 42.71 16.85
CA VAL A 153 -33.13 41.48 16.43
C VAL A 153 -32.82 40.70 17.70
N GLU A 154 -33.67 39.73 18.03
CA GLU A 154 -33.35 38.78 19.09
C GLU A 154 -32.18 37.90 18.62
N GLU A 155 -30.99 38.12 19.21
CA GLU A 155 -29.96 37.10 19.22
C GLU A 155 -30.48 35.90 20.00
N SER A 156 -31.07 34.94 19.28
CA SER A 156 -31.54 33.71 19.89
C SER A 156 -30.35 33.01 20.58
N LYS A 157 -30.25 33.16 21.90
CA LYS A 157 -29.38 32.38 22.78
C LYS A 157 -29.96 30.98 22.91
N VAL A 158 -30.06 30.25 21.80
CA VAL A 158 -30.33 28.82 21.85
C VAL A 158 -29.04 28.18 22.34
N SER A 159 -28.91 27.97 23.65
CA SER A 159 -27.91 27.05 24.17
C SER A 159 -28.31 25.66 23.67
N LEU A 160 -27.57 25.17 22.67
CA LEU A 160 -27.69 23.77 22.28
C LEU A 160 -27.33 22.92 23.51
N PRO A 161 -28.06 21.84 23.80
CA PRO A 161 -27.69 20.93 24.87
C PRO A 161 -26.27 20.42 24.63
N ASP A 162 -25.35 20.71 25.55
CA ASP A 162 -23.94 20.33 25.49
C ASP A 162 -23.78 18.84 25.79
N SER A 163 -24.22 18.01 24.84
CA SER A 163 -24.00 16.57 24.86
C SER A 163 -22.79 16.29 23.98
N SER A 164 -21.59 16.46 24.56
CA SER A 164 -20.29 16.35 23.91
C SER A 164 -20.11 15.12 23.00
N GLN A 165 -20.73 14.00 23.38
CA GLN A 165 -20.73 12.75 22.59
C GLN A 165 -21.45 12.90 21.24
N LYS A 166 -22.64 13.50 21.21
CA LYS A 166 -23.41 13.72 19.96
C LYS A 166 -22.68 14.69 19.03
N LEU A 167 -22.00 15.69 19.59
CA LEU A 167 -21.20 16.64 18.83
C LEU A 167 -19.99 15.95 18.17
N HIS A 168 -19.32 15.05 18.90
CA HIS A 168 -18.20 14.27 18.39
C HIS A 168 -18.63 13.33 17.25
N GLU A 169 -19.73 12.58 17.43
CA GLU A 169 -20.30 11.71 16.38
C GLU A 169 -20.68 12.50 15.11
N MET A 170 -21.27 13.68 15.30
CA MET A 170 -21.59 14.59 14.21
C MET A 170 -20.33 15.07 13.48
N ASN A 171 -19.28 15.49 14.19
CA ASN A 171 -18.01 15.94 13.58
C ASN A 171 -17.31 14.82 12.79
N GLU A 172 -17.31 13.59 13.31
CA GLU A 172 -16.79 12.42 12.58
C GLU A 172 -17.58 12.13 11.30
N SER A 173 -18.91 12.28 11.35
CA SER A 173 -19.75 12.12 10.15
C SER A 173 -19.46 13.17 9.08
N TYR A 174 -19.17 14.42 9.47
CA TYR A 174 -18.75 15.49 8.57
C TYR A 174 -17.37 15.24 7.96
N LYS A 175 -16.42 14.75 8.76
CA LYS A 175 -15.09 14.37 8.28
C LYS A 175 -15.18 13.26 7.23
N LEU A 176 -15.97 12.22 7.51
CA LEU A 176 -16.20 11.12 6.57
C LEU A 176 -16.92 11.58 5.29
N LEU A 177 -17.86 12.52 5.39
CA LEU A 177 -18.49 13.15 4.23
C LEU A 177 -17.47 13.92 3.37
N ALA A 178 -16.58 14.70 4.00
CA ALA A 178 -15.53 15.45 3.31
C ALA A 178 -14.55 14.52 2.58
N GLU A 179 -14.12 13.44 3.24
CA GLU A 179 -13.25 12.41 2.62
C GLU A 179 -13.93 11.77 1.41
N LYS A 180 -15.22 11.46 1.49
CA LYS A 180 -15.98 10.91 0.37
C LYS A 180 -16.10 11.89 -0.80
N ILE A 181 -16.36 13.16 -0.52
CA ILE A 181 -16.40 14.21 -1.56
C ILE A 181 -15.03 14.33 -2.25
N LYS A 182 -13.94 14.30 -1.47
CA LYS A 182 -12.58 14.30 -2.03
C LYS A 182 -12.35 13.09 -2.93
N LYS A 183 -12.74 11.89 -2.49
CA LYS A 183 -12.64 10.65 -3.27
C LYS A 183 -13.43 10.70 -4.58
N VAL A 184 -14.63 11.30 -4.58
CA VAL A 184 -15.41 11.48 -5.82
C VAL A 184 -14.69 12.40 -6.80
N LYS A 185 -14.10 13.52 -6.33
CA LYS A 185 -13.29 14.41 -7.18
C LYS A 185 -12.09 13.68 -7.79
N GLU A 186 -11.39 12.86 -7.00
CA GLU A 186 -10.28 12.03 -7.49
C GLU A 186 -10.74 11.03 -8.55
N LEU A 187 -11.83 10.30 -8.31
CA LEU A 187 -12.41 9.36 -9.27
C LEU A 187 -12.86 10.05 -10.56
N GLU A 188 -13.40 11.27 -10.49
CA GLU A 188 -13.75 12.07 -11.67
C GLU A 188 -12.53 12.46 -12.51
N ILE A 189 -11.41 12.80 -11.86
CA ILE A 189 -10.15 13.08 -12.55
C ILE A 189 -9.61 11.81 -13.22
N VAL A 190 -9.62 10.68 -12.51
CA VAL A 190 -9.17 9.39 -13.06
C VAL A 190 -10.03 8.96 -14.24
N LYS A 191 -11.36 9.08 -14.12
CA LYS A 191 -12.31 8.80 -15.20
C LYS A 191 -11.97 9.61 -16.46
N ARG A 192 -11.81 10.94 -16.33
CA ARG A 192 -11.44 11.81 -17.47
C ARG A 192 -10.10 11.43 -18.09
N LYS A 193 -9.11 11.02 -17.29
CA LYS A 193 -7.81 10.55 -17.79
C LYS A 193 -7.97 9.25 -18.60
N LEU A 194 -8.75 8.29 -18.10
CA LEU A 194 -9.03 7.04 -18.82
C LEU A 194 -9.80 7.27 -20.12
N GLU A 195 -10.81 8.16 -20.12
CA GLU A 195 -11.53 8.55 -21.34
C GLU A 195 -10.58 9.16 -22.38
N LYS A 196 -9.67 10.05 -21.96
CA LYS A 196 -8.64 10.62 -22.84
C LYS A 196 -7.69 9.57 -23.42
N LEU A 197 -7.36 8.53 -22.65
CA LEU A 197 -6.50 7.43 -23.12
C LEU A 197 -7.22 6.51 -24.11
N LEU A 198 -8.55 6.38 -24.00
CA LEU A 198 -9.36 5.57 -24.89
C LEU A 198 -9.62 6.24 -26.25
N HIS A 199 -9.69 7.58 -26.27
CA HIS A 199 -9.97 8.37 -27.48
C HIS A 199 -8.71 8.92 -28.18
N LYS A 200 -7.53 8.47 -27.77
CA LYS A 200 -6.23 8.83 -28.36
C LYS A 200 -5.75 7.73 -29.29
#